data_AF-A0A6G0VZ17-F1
#
_entry.id   AF-A0A6G0VZ17-F1
#
_cell.length_a   1.000
_cell.length_b   1.000
_cell.length_c   1.000
_cell.angle_alpha   90.00
_cell.angle_beta   90.00
_cell.angle_gamma   90.00
#
_symmetry.space_group_name_H-M   'P 1'
#
loop_
_entity.id
_entity.type
_entity.pdbx_description
1 polymer ?
#
loop_
_entity_poly.entity_id
_entity_poly.type
_entity_poly.pdbx_seq_one_letter_code
_entity_poly.pdbx_strand_id
1 'polypeptide(L)'
;AFDSTNSAIFKLTSLCFTKIKVEAPYPKKDIPQCLRCQSYGHTRTYCSHQPRCVRCGDLHDTSLCLKNRNEPTKCALYGGPHPANYKGCSVHKDIIKTHPVTSSNIQKPSQADFPPLPKINEHTNLPQNTPSLTQSASSNINEQLSSFINDFRLLINPLISLLTTLIDKLINNNGRQ
;
A
#
# COMPACT_ATOMS: atom_id res chain seq x y z
N ALA A 1 15.48 10.13 29.96
CA ALA A 1 14.88 8.79 30.00
C ALA A 1 13.64 8.81 29.12
N PHE A 2 13.67 8.13 27.97
CA PHE A 2 12.49 7.98 27.12
C PHE A 2 11.61 6.91 27.76
N ASP A 3 10.47 7.31 28.30
CA ASP A 3 9.52 6.41 28.95
C ASP A 3 8.98 5.43 27.90
N SER A 4 9.34 4.15 28.02
CA SER A 4 9.08 3.11 27.00
C SER A 4 7.61 2.65 26.95
N THR A 5 6.72 3.30 27.70
CA THR A 5 5.28 3.07 27.65
C THR A 5 4.56 4.41 27.60
N ASN A 6 4.22 4.84 26.39
CA ASN A 6 3.46 6.07 26.12
C ASN A 6 1.96 5.90 26.50
N SER A 7 1.68 5.31 27.66
CA SER A 7 0.32 4.98 28.14
C SER A 7 -0.51 6.23 28.44
N ALA A 8 0.16 7.35 28.71
CA ALA A 8 -0.46 8.65 28.91
C ALA A 8 -1.26 9.13 27.68
N ILE A 9 -0.89 8.70 26.46
CA ILE A 9 -1.58 9.08 25.23
C ILE A 9 -3.04 8.63 25.21
N PHE A 10 -3.36 7.48 25.83
CA PHE A 10 -4.72 6.94 25.88
C PHE A 10 -5.64 7.71 26.83
N LYS A 11 -5.08 8.57 27.69
CA LYS A 11 -5.86 9.46 28.58
C LYS A 11 -6.23 10.78 27.91
N LEU A 12 -5.73 11.04 26.70
CA LEU A 12 -5.98 12.29 25.99
C LEU A 12 -7.41 12.33 25.44
N THR A 13 -8.20 13.29 25.90
CA THR A 13 -9.62 13.46 25.56
C THR A 13 -9.88 14.64 24.63
N SER A 14 -8.93 15.58 24.52
CA SER A 14 -9.03 16.73 23.64
C SER A 14 -7.70 17.09 23.00
N LEU A 15 -7.77 17.52 21.74
CA LEU A 15 -6.67 18.06 20.97
C LEU A 15 -7.19 19.22 20.13
N CYS A 16 -6.57 20.41 20.24
CA CYS A 16 -6.95 21.59 19.47
C CYS A 16 -8.48 21.84 19.46
N PHE A 17 -9.09 21.88 20.65
CA PHE A 17 -10.54 22.08 20.86
C PHE A 17 -11.45 20.97 20.28
N THR A 18 -10.87 19.88 19.77
CA THR A 18 -11.60 18.72 19.26
C THR A 18 -11.59 17.62 20.31
N LYS A 19 -12.76 17.04 20.62
CA LYS A 19 -12.83 15.84 21.47
C LYS A 19 -12.33 14.63 20.66
N ILE A 20 -11.36 13.91 21.19
CA ILE A 20 -10.81 12.71 20.55
C ILE A 20 -10.81 11.52 21.50
N LYS A 21 -10.70 10.32 20.94
CA LYS A 21 -10.44 9.08 21.67
C LYS A 21 -9.26 8.39 21.01
N VAL A 22 -8.18 8.21 21.75
CA VAL A 22 -7.01 7.47 21.26
C VAL A 22 -7.25 5.99 21.52
N GLU A 23 -7.21 5.18 20.45
CA GLU A 23 -7.36 3.73 20.53
C GLU A 23 -6.04 3.03 20.21
N ALA A 24 -5.86 1.81 20.73
CA ALA A 24 -4.72 0.99 20.37
C ALA A 24 -4.77 0.65 18.87
N PRO A 25 -3.62 0.54 18.18
CA PRO A 25 -3.59 0.07 16.81
C PRO A 25 -4.31 -1.27 16.67
N TYR A 26 -5.22 -1.36 15.70
CA TYR A 26 -5.93 -2.62 15.45
C TYR A 26 -4.94 -3.71 15.02
N PRO A 27 -4.86 -4.84 15.73
CA PRO A 27 -3.97 -5.93 15.34
C PRO A 27 -4.45 -6.50 14.00
N LYS A 28 -3.56 -6.52 13.01
CA LYS A 28 -3.85 -7.16 11.73
C LYS A 28 -3.82 -8.67 11.91
N LYS A 29 -4.92 -9.34 11.54
CA LYS A 29 -5.05 -10.80 11.56
C LYS A 29 -4.52 -11.47 10.29
N ASP A 30 -3.87 -10.71 9.40
CA ASP A 30 -3.41 -11.23 8.11
C ASP A 30 -2.00 -11.79 8.23
N ILE A 31 -1.82 -13.02 7.76
CA ILE A 31 -0.52 -13.69 7.75
C ILE A 31 0.24 -13.16 6.53
N PRO A 32 1.51 -12.73 6.69
CA PRO A 32 2.25 -12.15 5.57
C PRO A 32 2.40 -13.18 4.45
N GLN A 33 2.00 -12.77 3.24
CA GLN A 33 2.29 -13.49 2.01
C GLN A 33 3.57 -12.94 1.41
N CYS A 34 4.54 -13.80 1.16
CA CYS A 34 5.80 -13.43 0.55
C CYS A 34 5.59 -13.05 -0.91
N LEU A 35 5.88 -11.81 -1.28
CA LEU A 35 5.73 -11.33 -2.66
C LEU A 35 6.72 -11.97 -3.65
N ARG A 36 7.78 -12.62 -3.16
CA ARG A 36 8.77 -13.32 -3.99
C ARG A 36 8.29 -14.71 -4.38
N CYS A 37 7.94 -15.56 -3.42
CA CYS A 37 7.56 -16.96 -3.67
C CYS A 37 6.06 -17.25 -3.55
N GLN A 38 5.24 -16.27 -3.17
CA GLN A 38 3.79 -16.35 -2.93
C GLN A 38 3.34 -17.22 -1.74
N SER A 39 4.27 -17.86 -1.02
CA SER A 39 3.99 -18.63 0.21
C SER A 39 3.70 -17.72 1.40
N TYR A 40 3.02 -18.26 2.41
CA TYR A 40 2.72 -17.55 3.66
C TYR A 40 3.81 -17.76 4.72
N GLY A 41 3.86 -16.86 5.71
CA GLY A 41 4.64 -17.03 6.94
C GLY A 41 5.99 -16.32 6.96
N HIS A 42 6.37 -15.63 5.88
CA HIS A 42 7.60 -14.84 5.83
C HIS A 42 7.47 -13.66 4.85
N THR A 43 8.38 -12.69 4.96
CA THR A 43 8.44 -11.52 4.09
C THR A 43 9.47 -11.71 2.97
N ARG A 44 9.43 -10.85 1.95
CA ARG A 44 10.37 -10.86 0.81
C ARG A 44 11.84 -10.79 1.24
N THR A 45 12.14 -10.05 2.30
CA THR A 45 13.52 -9.85 2.81
C THR A 45 14.12 -11.13 3.36
N TYR A 46 13.30 -12.00 3.95
CA TYR A 46 13.72 -13.26 4.56
C TYR A 46 13.32 -14.48 3.73
N CYS A 47 13.22 -14.31 2.40
CA CYS A 47 12.81 -15.37 1.49
C CYS A 47 14.02 -15.99 0.77
N SER A 48 14.29 -17.27 1.05
CA SER A 48 15.29 -18.10 0.36
C SER A 48 14.70 -18.97 -0.77
N HIS A 49 13.39 -18.92 -0.99
CA HIS A 49 12.71 -19.71 -2.02
C HIS A 49 12.84 -19.10 -3.42
N GLN A 50 12.66 -19.95 -4.43
CA GLN A 50 12.62 -19.52 -5.84
C GLN A 50 11.41 -18.60 -6.08
N PRO A 51 11.57 -17.52 -6.88
CA PRO A 51 10.45 -16.62 -7.14
C PRO A 51 9.33 -17.32 -7.91
N ARG A 52 8.10 -16.93 -7.59
CA ARG A 52 6.88 -17.36 -8.26
C ARG A 52 6.03 -16.16 -8.63
N CYS A 53 5.51 -16.16 -9.84
CA CYS A 53 4.64 -15.10 -10.32
C CYS A 53 3.26 -15.19 -9.66
N VAL A 54 2.76 -14.07 -9.14
CA VAL A 54 1.43 -14.00 -8.51
C VAL A 54 0.29 -14.29 -9.50
N ARG A 55 0.51 -14.04 -10.80
CA ARG A 55 -0.51 -14.13 -11.85
C ARG A 55 -0.60 -15.52 -12.46
N CYS A 56 0.55 -16.16 -12.74
CA CYS A 56 0.59 -17.44 -13.44
C CYS A 56 1.14 -18.61 -12.61
N GLY A 57 1.74 -18.36 -11.45
CA GLY A 57 2.29 -19.39 -10.58
C GLY A 57 3.62 -20.03 -11.05
N ASP A 58 4.14 -19.61 -12.21
CA ASP A 58 5.39 -20.13 -12.78
C ASP A 58 6.63 -19.54 -12.08
N LEU A 59 7.78 -20.17 -12.31
CA LEU A 59 9.07 -19.88 -11.66
C LEU A 59 9.77 -18.64 -12.23
N HIS A 60 9.17 -17.47 -12.04
CA HIS A 60 9.77 -16.18 -12.35
C HIS A 60 9.23 -15.08 -11.43
N ASP A 61 9.93 -13.93 -11.38
CA ASP A 61 9.42 -12.75 -10.70
C ASP A 61 8.24 -12.14 -11.46
N THR A 62 7.24 -11.61 -10.77
CA THR A 62 6.03 -11.03 -11.39
C THR A 62 6.35 -9.95 -12.43
N SER A 63 7.45 -9.23 -12.27
CA SER A 63 7.93 -8.22 -13.23
C SER A 63 8.32 -8.79 -14.60
N LEU A 64 8.72 -10.07 -14.67
CA LEU A 64 9.13 -10.76 -15.90
C LEU A 64 7.98 -11.55 -16.54
N CYS A 65 6.76 -11.39 -16.04
CA CYS A 65 5.63 -12.17 -16.50
C CYS A 65 5.12 -11.70 -17.86
N LEU A 66 5.19 -12.58 -18.86
CA LEU A 66 4.70 -12.31 -20.22
C LEU A 66 3.18 -12.47 -20.37
N LYS A 67 2.49 -13.01 -19.37
CA LYS A 67 1.04 -13.22 -19.45
C LYS A 67 0.28 -11.88 -19.47
N ASN A 68 -0.64 -11.72 -20.40
CA ASN A 68 -1.53 -10.56 -20.48
C ASN A 68 -2.58 -10.57 -19.38
N ARG A 69 -3.16 -9.39 -19.07
CA ARG A 69 -4.16 -9.23 -17.99
C ARG A 69 -5.41 -10.09 -18.21
N ASN A 70 -5.73 -10.36 -19.47
CA ASN A 70 -6.93 -11.08 -19.89
C ASN A 70 -6.72 -12.60 -19.92
N GLU A 71 -5.50 -13.09 -19.73
CA GLU A 71 -5.23 -14.51 -19.72
C GLU A 71 -5.63 -15.17 -18.39
N PRO A 72 -6.00 -16.46 -18.41
CA PRO A 72 -6.29 -17.21 -17.19
C PRO A 72 -5.14 -17.14 -16.19
N THR A 73 -5.48 -16.73 -14.97
CA THR A 73 -4.55 -16.74 -13.84
C THR A 73 -4.48 -18.13 -13.23
N LYS A 74 -3.33 -18.44 -12.62
CA LYS A 74 -3.10 -19.71 -11.94
C LYS A 74 -2.48 -19.44 -10.58
N CYS A 75 -3.08 -20.01 -9.55
CA CYS A 75 -2.63 -19.83 -8.18
C CYS A 75 -1.30 -20.56 -7.96
N ALA A 76 -0.28 -19.86 -7.46
CA ALA A 76 1.02 -20.43 -7.14
C ALA A 76 0.97 -21.49 -6.02
N LEU A 77 -0.05 -21.46 -5.17
CA LEU A 77 -0.16 -22.32 -3.98
C LEU A 77 -0.81 -23.68 -4.27
N TYR A 78 -1.84 -23.70 -5.12
CA TYR A 78 -2.60 -24.94 -5.39
C TYR A 78 -3.06 -25.08 -6.84
N GLY A 79 -2.75 -24.12 -7.72
CA GLY A 79 -3.04 -24.21 -9.15
C GLY A 79 -4.45 -23.80 -9.59
N GLY A 80 -5.30 -23.29 -8.70
CA GLY A 80 -6.67 -22.85 -9.07
C GLY A 80 -6.72 -21.63 -10.01
N PRO A 81 -7.89 -21.35 -10.63
CA PRO A 81 -8.08 -20.30 -11.65
C PRO A 81 -8.23 -18.90 -11.03
N HIS A 82 -7.24 -18.48 -10.25
CA HIS A 82 -7.18 -17.16 -9.64
C HIS A 82 -5.70 -16.81 -9.31
N PRO A 83 -5.35 -15.53 -9.11
CA PRO A 83 -3.99 -15.15 -8.71
C PRO A 83 -3.67 -15.62 -7.29
N ALA A 84 -2.38 -15.76 -6.96
CA ALA A 84 -1.96 -16.29 -5.65
C ALA A 84 -2.36 -15.41 -4.45
N ASN A 85 -2.64 -14.11 -4.68
CA ASN A 85 -3.05 -13.15 -3.65
C ASN A 85 -4.57 -13.14 -3.35
N TYR A 86 -5.34 -14.00 -4.01
CA TYR A 86 -6.79 -14.05 -3.84
C TYR A 86 -7.18 -14.60 -2.46
N LYS A 87 -7.86 -13.77 -1.65
CA LYS A 87 -8.29 -14.10 -0.27
C LYS A 87 -9.41 -15.17 -0.20
N GLY A 88 -10.02 -15.53 -1.33
CA GLY A 88 -10.97 -16.64 -1.39
C GLY A 88 -10.33 -18.02 -1.56
N CYS A 89 -9.00 -18.09 -1.76
CA CYS A 89 -8.23 -19.32 -1.91
C CYS A 89 -8.46 -20.30 -0.76
N SER A 90 -8.67 -21.58 -1.05
CA SER A 90 -8.80 -22.64 -0.03
C SER A 90 -7.59 -22.71 0.89
N VAL A 91 -6.37 -22.76 0.31
CA VAL A 91 -5.11 -22.75 1.06
C VAL A 91 -4.99 -21.54 1.98
N HIS A 92 -5.36 -20.35 1.51
CA HIS A 92 -5.35 -19.15 2.35
C HIS A 92 -6.33 -19.25 3.52
N LYS A 93 -7.56 -19.69 3.26
CA LYS A 93 -8.58 -19.89 4.30
C LYS A 93 -8.13 -20.91 5.35
N ASP A 94 -7.49 -21.98 4.93
CA ASP A 94 -7.03 -23.02 5.85
C ASP A 94 -5.86 -22.54 6.70
N ILE A 95 -4.91 -21.80 6.11
CA ILE A 95 -3.80 -21.16 6.85
C ILE A 95 -4.32 -20.17 7.91
N ILE A 96 -5.35 -19.38 7.60
CA ILE A 96 -5.98 -18.48 8.59
C ILE A 96 -6.63 -19.25 9.74
N LYS A 97 -7.27 -20.39 9.46
CA LYS A 97 -7.89 -21.23 10.50
C LYS A 97 -6.86 -21.88 11.42
N THR A 98 -5.73 -22.36 10.86
CA THR A 98 -4.70 -23.07 11.62
C THR A 98 -3.75 -22.16 12.38
N HIS A 99 -3.57 -20.92 11.90
CA HIS A 99 -2.80 -19.88 12.57
C HIS A 99 -3.73 -18.74 12.98
N PRO A 100 -4.58 -18.92 14.01
CA PRO A 100 -5.25 -17.78 14.62
C PRO A 100 -4.13 -16.88 15.14
N VAL A 101 -3.87 -15.76 14.45
CA VAL A 101 -3.01 -14.69 14.95
C VAL A 101 -3.57 -14.35 16.32
N THR A 102 -2.84 -14.76 17.36
CA THR A 102 -3.25 -14.63 18.76
C THR A 102 -3.51 -13.16 19.00
N SER A 103 -4.79 -12.81 18.99
CA SER A 103 -5.24 -11.55 19.57
C SER A 103 -4.94 -11.71 21.05
N SER A 104 -3.92 -11.01 21.54
CA SER A 104 -3.80 -10.75 22.96
C SER A 104 -5.18 -10.26 23.43
N ASN A 105 -5.70 -10.94 24.44
CA ASN A 105 -7.05 -10.84 24.98
C ASN A 105 -7.53 -9.38 25.07
N ILE A 106 -8.38 -8.94 24.14
CA ILE A 106 -9.11 -7.67 24.23
C ILE A 106 -10.58 -8.05 24.37
N GLN A 107 -11.10 -7.79 25.56
CA GLN A 107 -12.50 -7.90 25.91
C GLN A 107 -13.35 -7.19 24.85
N LYS A 108 -14.28 -7.93 24.25
CA LYS A 108 -15.28 -7.43 23.30
C LYS A 108 -16.11 -6.34 23.99
N PRO A 109 -16.08 -5.07 23.56
CA PRO A 109 -17.08 -4.11 24.01
C PRO A 109 -18.45 -4.55 23.50
N SER A 110 -19.46 -4.48 24.37
CA SER A 110 -20.87 -4.75 24.10
C SER A 110 -21.32 -4.15 22.78
N GLN A 111 -22.11 -4.91 22.03
CA GLN A 111 -22.82 -4.42 20.84
C GLN A 111 -23.62 -3.16 21.23
N ALA A 112 -23.31 -2.05 20.58
CA ALA A 112 -24.25 -0.95 20.42
C ALA A 112 -24.98 -1.22 19.10
N ASP A 113 -26.32 -1.26 19.17
CA ASP A 113 -27.20 -1.45 18.03
C ASP A 113 -27.02 -0.32 17.02
N PHE A 114 -26.36 -0.62 15.90
CA PHE A 114 -26.47 0.20 14.71
C PHE A 114 -27.71 -0.25 13.92
N PRO A 115 -28.51 0.69 13.37
CA PRO A 115 -29.64 0.33 12.54
C PRO A 115 -29.17 -0.42 11.27
N PRO A 116 -29.97 -1.35 10.72
CA PRO A 116 -29.56 -2.13 9.55
C PRO A 116 -29.45 -1.22 8.33
N LEU A 117 -28.36 -1.37 7.56
CA LEU A 117 -28.27 -0.77 6.23
C LEU A 117 -29.30 -1.41 5.29
N PRO A 118 -29.90 -0.65 4.34
CA PRO A 118 -30.86 -1.20 3.40
C PRO A 118 -30.20 -2.22 2.48
N LYS A 119 -30.83 -3.38 2.29
CA LYS A 119 -30.48 -4.33 1.23
C LYS A 119 -31.01 -3.79 -0.09
N ILE A 120 -30.12 -3.32 -0.97
CA ILE A 120 -30.44 -3.09 -2.37
C ILE A 120 -30.09 -4.37 -3.13
N ASN A 121 -31.12 -5.12 -3.50
CA ASN A 121 -31.04 -6.11 -4.56
C ASN A 121 -31.34 -5.39 -5.87
N GLU A 122 -30.33 -5.07 -6.68
CA GLU A 122 -30.55 -4.80 -8.09
C GLU A 122 -29.45 -5.43 -8.94
N HIS A 123 -29.85 -6.47 -9.66
CA HIS A 123 -29.24 -6.82 -10.94
C HIS A 123 -29.58 -5.70 -11.92
N THR A 124 -28.61 -4.87 -12.26
CA THR A 124 -28.67 -4.02 -13.46
C THR A 124 -27.29 -3.88 -14.04
N ASN A 125 -27.13 -4.44 -15.25
CA ASN A 125 -26.02 -4.16 -16.14
C ASN A 125 -25.84 -2.65 -16.27
N LEU A 126 -24.65 -2.14 -15.96
CA LEU A 126 -24.31 -0.75 -16.26
C LEU A 126 -23.29 -0.71 -17.43
N PRO A 127 -23.53 0.10 -18.47
CA PRO A 127 -22.63 0.23 -19.60
C PRO A 127 -21.29 0.84 -19.16
N GLN A 128 -20.20 0.25 -19.63
CA GLN A 128 -18.89 0.88 -19.65
C GLN A 128 -18.96 2.08 -20.60
N ASN A 129 -19.08 3.29 -20.05
CA ASN A 129 -18.71 4.49 -20.77
C ASN A 129 -17.61 5.18 -19.97
N THR A 130 -16.39 4.69 -20.16
CA THR A 130 -15.15 5.43 -19.87
C THR A 130 -14.57 5.78 -21.23
N PRO A 131 -14.27 7.06 -21.51
CA PRO A 131 -13.85 7.47 -22.84
C PRO A 131 -12.55 6.76 -23.22
N SER A 132 -12.67 5.91 -24.23
CA SER A 132 -11.58 5.41 -25.05
C SER A 132 -10.86 6.60 -25.66
N LEU A 133 -9.66 6.92 -25.18
CA LEU A 133 -8.67 7.60 -26.01
C LEU A 133 -7.78 6.52 -26.62
N THR A 134 -8.28 5.92 -27.70
CA THR A 134 -7.41 5.35 -28.72
C THR A 134 -6.70 6.51 -29.41
N GLN A 135 -5.48 6.79 -28.99
CA GLN A 135 -4.49 7.38 -29.90
C GLN A 135 -3.24 6.52 -29.81
N SER A 136 -2.99 5.81 -30.90
CA SER A 136 -1.68 5.29 -31.25
C SER A 136 -0.71 6.47 -31.30
N ALA A 137 0.04 6.66 -30.23
CA ALA A 137 1.26 7.45 -30.24
C ALA A 137 2.26 6.67 -29.40
N SER A 138 3.28 6.13 -30.05
CA SER A 138 4.51 5.76 -29.37
C SER A 138 5.14 7.05 -28.83
N SER A 139 4.60 7.59 -27.74
CA SER A 139 5.19 8.72 -27.04
C SER A 139 6.51 8.21 -26.50
N ASN A 140 7.60 8.64 -27.13
CA ASN A 140 8.95 8.21 -26.81
C ASN A 140 9.18 8.57 -25.34
N ILE A 141 9.29 7.55 -24.47
CA ILE A 141 9.41 7.72 -23.01
C ILE A 141 10.58 8.67 -22.67
N ASN A 142 11.61 8.71 -23.52
CA ASN A 142 12.74 9.62 -23.37
C ASN A 142 12.36 11.10 -23.56
N GLU A 143 11.41 11.42 -24.45
CA GLU A 143 10.93 12.80 -24.64
C GLU A 143 10.10 13.25 -23.44
N GLN A 144 9.23 12.39 -22.92
CA GLN A 144 8.44 12.68 -21.71
C GLN A 144 9.34 12.84 -20.47
N LEU A 145 10.38 12.00 -20.34
CA LEU A 145 11.34 12.13 -19.26
C LEU A 145 12.15 13.42 -19.40
N SER A 146 12.57 13.77 -20.62
CA SER A 146 13.33 15.00 -20.88
C SER A 146 12.51 16.26 -20.59
N SER A 147 11.23 16.29 -20.97
CA SER A 147 10.34 17.42 -20.64
C SER A 147 10.15 17.54 -19.13
N PHE A 148 9.92 16.43 -18.42
CA PHE A 148 9.79 16.43 -16.97
C PHE A 148 11.05 16.95 -16.26
N ILE A 149 12.25 16.54 -16.69
CA ILE A 149 13.51 17.02 -16.11
C ILE A 149 13.69 18.52 -16.35
N ASN A 150 13.28 19.03 -17.51
CA ASN A 150 13.32 20.46 -17.79
C ASN A 150 12.34 21.25 -16.90
N ASP A 151 11.10 20.78 -16.75
CA ASP A 151 10.11 21.40 -15.87
C ASP A 151 10.58 21.40 -14.41
N PHE A 152 11.18 20.29 -13.98
CA PHE A 152 11.75 20.16 -12.64
C PHE A 152 12.92 21.13 -12.40
N ARG A 153 13.79 21.33 -13.41
CA ARG A 153 14.87 22.34 -13.36
C ARG A 153 14.32 23.75 -13.23
N LEU A 154 13.22 24.07 -13.91
CA LEU A 154 12.58 25.39 -13.80
C LEU A 154 12.07 25.68 -12.38
N LEU A 155 11.65 24.66 -11.63
CA LEU A 155 11.24 24.81 -10.23
C LEU A 155 12.42 24.93 -9.26
N ILE A 156 13.48 24.15 -9.49
CA ILE A 156 14.62 24.07 -8.56
C ILE A 156 15.56 25.26 -8.66
N ASN A 157 15.86 25.74 -9.87
CA ASN A 157 16.85 26.80 -10.06
C ASN A 157 16.51 28.11 -9.29
N PRO A 158 15.26 28.59 -9.28
CA PRO A 158 14.88 29.76 -8.48
C PRO A 158 15.01 29.51 -6.97
N LEU A 159 14.69 28.30 -6.49
CA LEU A 159 14.82 27.95 -5.07
C LEU A 159 16.28 27.91 -4.63
N ILE A 160 17.17 27.34 -5.47
CA ILE A 160 18.61 27.36 -5.22
C ILE A 160 19.12 28.81 -5.18
N SER A 161 18.75 29.63 -6.15
CA SER A 161 19.15 31.06 -6.20
C SER A 161 18.69 31.84 -4.97
N LEU A 162 17.47 31.59 -4.49
CA LEU A 162 16.95 32.20 -3.27
C LEU A 162 17.76 31.76 -2.04
N LEU A 163 18.05 30.45 -1.94
CA LEU A 163 18.84 29.89 -0.84
C LEU A 163 20.27 30.44 -0.82
N THR A 164 20.93 30.49 -1.98
CA THR A 164 22.28 31.06 -2.08
C THR A 164 22.29 32.54 -1.68
N THR A 165 21.30 33.31 -2.14
CA THR A 165 21.17 34.73 -1.79
C THR A 165 20.97 34.94 -0.28
N LEU A 166 20.18 34.08 0.36
CA LEU A 166 19.97 34.13 1.81
C LEU A 166 21.24 33.78 2.58
N ILE A 167 21.96 32.74 2.15
CA ILE A 167 23.24 32.33 2.75
C ILE A 167 24.26 33.47 2.63
N ASP A 168 24.41 34.09 1.45
CA ASP A 168 25.32 35.20 1.24
C ASP A 168 24.97 36.40 2.11
N LYS A 169 23.68 36.72 2.28
CA LYS A 169 23.25 37.79 3.18
C LYS A 169 23.56 37.49 4.65
N LEU A 170 23.40 36.24 5.09
CA LEU A 170 23.72 35.83 6.46
C LEU A 170 25.23 35.87 6.73
N ILE A 171 26.05 35.41 5.78
CA ILE A 171 27.52 35.46 5.90
C ILE A 171 28.00 36.91 5.93
N ASN A 172 27.53 37.75 5.02
CA ASN A 172 27.97 39.15 4.91
C ASN A 172 27.47 40.04 6.07
N ASN A 173 26.32 39.74 6.68
CA ASN A 173 25.84 40.47 7.87
C ASN A 173 26.60 40.08 9.15
N ASN A 174 27.11 38.86 9.25
CA ASN A 174 27.85 38.40 10.43
C ASN A 174 29.32 38.85 10.45
N GLY A 175 29.85 39.37 9.34
CA GLY A 175 31.21 39.93 9.23
C GLY A 175 31.32 41.44 9.49
N ARG A 176 30.20 42.11 9.82
CA ARG A 176 30.17 43.52 10.26
C ARG A 176 29.83 43.59 11.75
N GLN A 177 30.74 43.11 12.60
CA GLN A 177 30.85 43.50 14.00
C GLN A 177 32.31 43.80 14.31
#